data_AF-A0A8T1ZKS1-F1
#
_entry.id   AF-A0A8T1ZKS1-F1
#
_cell.length_a   1.000
_cell.length_b   1.000
_cell.length_c   1.000
_cell.angle_alpha   90.00
_cell.angle_beta   90.00
_cell.angle_gamma   90.00
#
_symmetry.space_group_name_H-M   'P 1'
#
loop_
_entity.id
_entity.type
_entity.pdbx_description
1 polymer ?
#
loop_
_entity_poly.entity_id
_entity_poly.type
_entity_poly.pdbx_seq_one_letter_code
_entity_poly.pdbx_strand_id
1 'polypeptide(L)'
;MAESAKQHIDRIRKTKFSIGGAYNPLTEDLHQALKNLSAELYSKDVHFLMELIQNAEDNEYPEGVDPSLEFILTYEDITATEAPATLLIFNNETGFSKKNIESICSVGRSTKNGNRKRGYIGEKGIGFKSVFLITSQPYIFSNGYRICFNEAPCSRNCNIGYIVPQWVEQHPSLVDIQRIYGFGSALPTTTIILPLKSDKVKPVKEQFSNVHPEVLLFLSKIKRLSIREHYQDKVRTVNSFRIVSETNFVSRKSIDAESYMIHLSACGKTFSYYMWRQKFPVKDENRVGRRSEVEEFFITLAFPFGDRLVLGNSSPPGIYAFLPTEMVTNFPFIIQGDFILASSRETIVLDDMWNQGILSCVPSAFVNAFTSLMKKTDAFSFLPVKESNYEELNDVRESIMERVLAEGNVPSRL
;
A
#
# COMPACT_ATOMS: atom_id res chain seq x y z
N MET A 1 14.58 27.84 4.41
CA MET A 1 14.09 26.48 4.77
C MET A 1 15.19 25.42 4.64
N ALA A 2 15.87 25.29 3.48
CA ALA A 2 16.89 24.26 3.28
C ALA A 2 18.07 24.31 4.26
N GLU A 3 18.53 25.50 4.68
CA GLU A 3 19.62 25.62 5.64
C GLU A 3 19.26 25.06 7.03
N SER A 4 18.05 25.35 7.53
CA SER A 4 17.55 24.76 8.78
C SER A 4 17.37 23.25 8.67
N ALA A 5 16.96 22.75 7.51
CA ALA A 5 16.87 21.31 7.25
C ALA A 5 18.25 20.66 7.27
N LYS A 6 19.27 21.27 6.65
CA LYS A 6 20.66 20.76 6.67
C LYS A 6 21.23 20.71 8.09
N GLN A 7 21.10 21.80 8.84
CA GLN A 7 21.49 21.86 10.25
C GLN A 7 20.79 20.78 11.09
N HIS A 8 19.52 20.49 10.79
CA HIS A 8 18.80 19.42 11.46
C HIS A 8 19.40 18.03 11.16
N ILE A 9 19.76 17.75 9.91
CA ILE A 9 20.43 16.50 9.53
C ILE A 9 21.81 16.38 10.18
N ASP A 10 22.60 17.45 10.20
CA ASP A 10 23.90 17.47 10.85
C ASP A 10 23.78 17.19 12.36
N ARG A 11 22.75 17.76 13.00
CA ARG A 11 22.42 17.47 14.40
C ARG A 11 22.11 15.99 14.60
N ILE A 12 21.25 15.38 13.78
CA ILE A 12 20.92 13.94 13.87
C ILE A 12 22.18 13.09 13.74
N ARG A 13 23.03 13.37 12.74
CA ARG A 13 24.28 12.64 12.50
C ARG A 13 25.21 12.71 13.71
N LYS A 14 25.36 13.90 14.30
CA LYS A 14 26.23 14.12 15.46
C LYS A 14 25.67 13.49 16.74
N THR A 15 24.40 13.73 17.06
CA THR A 15 23.83 13.35 18.37
C THR A 15 23.35 11.91 18.43
N LYS A 16 22.74 11.40 17.36
CA LYS A 16 22.16 10.04 17.34
C LYS A 16 23.17 8.99 16.92
N PHE A 17 24.04 9.33 15.98
CA PHE A 17 24.97 8.39 15.36
C PHE A 17 26.44 8.65 15.71
N SER A 18 26.72 9.65 16.54
CA SER A 18 28.08 10.00 16.98
C SER A 18 29.07 10.24 15.83
N ILE A 19 28.58 10.66 14.66
CA ILE A 19 29.44 10.93 13.49
C ILE A 19 30.30 12.14 13.78
N GLY A 20 31.63 11.97 13.68
CA GLY A 20 32.62 12.99 14.05
C GLY A 20 32.92 13.05 15.55
N GLY A 21 32.38 12.12 16.34
CA GLY A 21 32.66 11.94 17.78
C GLY A 21 33.36 10.60 18.06
N ALA A 22 33.33 10.18 19.34
CA ALA A 22 33.89 8.90 19.77
C ALA A 22 33.09 7.72 19.20
N TYR A 23 33.79 6.62 18.89
CA TYR A 23 33.19 5.40 18.36
C TYR A 23 32.21 4.77 19.37
N ASN A 24 31.02 4.41 18.89
CA ASN A 24 30.01 3.70 19.69
C ASN A 24 30.01 2.21 19.30
N PRO A 25 30.46 1.29 20.18
CA PRO A 25 30.57 -0.14 19.87
C PRO A 25 29.22 -0.82 19.59
N LEU A 26 28.11 -0.31 20.11
CA LEU A 26 26.76 -0.85 19.86
C LEU A 26 26.28 -0.67 18.41
N THR A 27 27.01 0.11 17.61
CA THR A 27 26.69 0.40 16.21
C THR A 27 26.87 -0.85 15.33
N GLU A 28 27.80 -1.73 15.67
CA GLU A 28 28.03 -2.99 14.93
C GLU A 28 26.94 -4.02 15.21
N ASP A 29 26.56 -4.20 16.47
CA ASP A 29 25.48 -5.11 16.86
C ASP A 29 24.14 -4.70 16.23
N LEU A 30 23.85 -3.40 16.21
CA LEU A 30 22.65 -2.87 15.56
C LEU A 30 22.69 -3.07 14.04
N HIS A 31 23.85 -2.99 13.41
CA HIS A 31 23.99 -3.30 11.98
C HIS A 31 23.70 -4.77 11.71
N GLN A 32 24.31 -5.68 12.46
CA GLN A 32 24.12 -7.12 12.24
C GLN A 32 22.65 -7.51 12.48
N ALA A 33 22.01 -6.95 13.50
CA ALA A 33 20.58 -7.14 13.75
C ALA A 33 19.71 -6.61 12.60
N LEU A 34 20.03 -5.42 12.06
CA LEU A 34 19.34 -4.86 10.90
C LEU A 34 19.50 -5.70 9.64
N LYS A 35 20.73 -6.18 9.38
CA LYS A 35 21.03 -7.01 8.22
C LYS A 35 20.26 -8.32 8.28
N ASN A 36 20.26 -8.99 9.43
CA ASN A 36 19.50 -10.24 9.63
C ASN A 36 18.00 -9.99 9.52
N LEU A 37 17.48 -8.92 10.14
CA LEU A 37 16.07 -8.55 10.05
C LEU A 37 15.66 -8.22 8.61
N SER A 38 16.53 -7.56 7.84
CA SER A 38 16.28 -7.28 6.43
C SER A 38 16.31 -8.55 5.57
N ALA A 39 17.24 -9.47 5.82
CA ALA A 39 17.33 -10.71 5.06
C ALA A 39 16.12 -11.62 5.30
N GLU A 40 15.61 -11.69 6.53
CA GLU A 40 14.44 -12.51 6.90
C GLU A 40 13.10 -11.87 6.51
N LEU A 41 12.97 -10.54 6.57
CA LEU A 41 11.71 -9.85 6.25
C LEU A 41 11.49 -9.61 4.76
N TYR A 42 12.52 -9.79 3.94
CA TYR A 42 12.49 -9.35 2.54
C TYR A 42 12.85 -10.45 1.53
N SER A 43 12.54 -11.71 1.85
CA SER A 43 12.85 -12.87 1.02
C SER A 43 12.10 -12.96 -0.32
N LYS A 44 11.20 -12.02 -0.64
CA LYS A 44 10.56 -11.89 -1.96
C LYS A 44 10.47 -10.42 -2.41
N ASP A 45 10.79 -10.21 -3.68
CA ASP A 45 10.92 -8.90 -4.35
C ASP A 45 9.61 -8.08 -4.51
N VAL A 46 8.48 -8.57 -3.99
CA VAL A 46 7.13 -8.12 -4.39
C VAL A 46 6.51 -7.10 -3.42
N HIS A 47 7.17 -6.71 -2.33
CA HIS A 47 6.52 -5.87 -1.28
C HIS A 47 6.79 -4.37 -1.34
N PHE A 48 7.81 -3.91 -2.06
CA PHE A 48 8.19 -2.49 -2.01
C PHE A 48 7.07 -1.56 -2.54
N LEU A 49 6.35 -1.96 -3.60
CA LEU A 49 5.30 -1.13 -4.17
C LEU A 49 4.13 -0.94 -3.19
N MET A 50 3.68 -2.03 -2.58
CA MET A 50 2.59 -2.00 -1.60
C MET A 50 2.98 -1.20 -0.35
N GLU A 51 4.23 -1.34 0.10
CA GLU A 51 4.83 -0.52 1.16
C GLU A 51 4.83 0.98 0.82
N LEU A 52 5.20 1.35 -0.42
CA LEU A 52 5.19 2.75 -0.88
C LEU A 52 3.77 3.31 -0.98
N ILE A 53 2.80 2.51 -1.45
CA ILE A 53 1.39 2.90 -1.49
C ILE A 53 0.85 3.10 -0.06
N GLN A 54 1.15 2.19 0.87
CA GLN A 54 0.80 2.33 2.29
C GLN A 54 1.41 3.59 2.91
N ASN A 55 2.69 3.86 2.64
CA ASN A 55 3.34 5.07 3.15
C ASN A 55 2.64 6.34 2.65
N ALA A 56 2.22 6.37 1.39
CA ALA A 56 1.44 7.49 0.85
C ALA A 56 0.05 7.57 1.50
N GLU A 57 -0.67 6.45 1.61
CA GLU A 57 -1.99 6.40 2.26
C GLU A 57 -1.95 6.91 3.71
N ASP A 58 -0.86 6.68 4.41
CA ASP A 58 -0.67 7.14 5.79
C ASP A 58 -0.32 8.62 5.93
N ASN A 59 0.06 9.30 4.83
CA ASN A 59 0.44 10.71 4.87
C ASN A 59 -0.77 11.64 5.11
N GLU A 60 -0.45 12.89 5.45
CA GLU A 60 -1.43 13.98 5.56
C GLU A 60 -1.41 14.80 4.28
N TYR A 61 -2.60 15.16 3.80
CA TYR A 61 -2.78 15.93 2.57
C TYR A 61 -3.42 17.28 2.88
N PRO A 62 -3.07 18.35 2.16
CA PRO A 62 -3.73 19.64 2.28
C PRO A 62 -5.25 19.53 2.04
N GLU A 63 -6.03 20.44 2.62
CA GLU A 63 -7.47 20.51 2.33
C GLU A 63 -7.73 20.87 0.87
N GLY A 64 -8.75 20.27 0.27
CA GLY A 64 -9.18 20.58 -1.10
C GLY A 64 -8.29 20.01 -2.22
N VAL A 65 -7.24 19.25 -1.91
CA VAL A 65 -6.48 18.50 -2.92
C VAL A 65 -6.94 17.06 -2.98
N ASP A 66 -6.96 16.51 -4.18
CA ASP A 66 -7.10 15.06 -4.38
C ASP A 66 -5.73 14.39 -4.12
N PRO A 67 -5.59 13.52 -3.10
CA PRO A 67 -4.34 12.83 -2.83
C PRO A 67 -3.93 11.92 -3.99
N SER A 68 -2.67 12.03 -4.42
CA SER A 68 -2.14 11.32 -5.58
C SER A 68 -0.74 10.78 -5.36
N LEU A 69 -0.51 9.57 -5.86
CA LEU A 69 0.78 8.90 -5.88
C LEU A 69 1.18 8.61 -7.33
N GLU A 70 2.36 9.05 -7.73
CA GLU A 70 2.83 8.91 -9.11
C GLU A 70 4.21 8.25 -9.14
N PHE A 71 4.35 7.22 -9.96
CA PHE A 71 5.61 6.52 -10.21
C PHE A 71 6.10 6.87 -11.62
N ILE A 72 7.35 7.27 -11.74
CA ILE A 72 8.02 7.48 -13.03
C ILE A 72 9.31 6.66 -13.07
N LEU A 73 9.38 5.69 -13.97
CA LEU A 73 10.60 4.95 -14.24
C LEU A 73 11.36 5.62 -15.40
N THR A 74 12.58 6.09 -15.16
CA THR A 74 13.48 6.63 -16.20
C THR A 74 14.71 5.75 -16.37
N TYR A 75 15.28 5.72 -17.58
CA TYR A 75 16.57 5.06 -17.89
C TYR A 75 17.75 6.04 -17.84
N GLU A 76 17.48 7.30 -17.46
CA GLU A 76 18.52 8.27 -17.18
C GLU A 76 19.02 8.12 -15.75
N ASP A 77 20.33 8.10 -15.58
CA ASP A 77 20.96 8.19 -14.27
C ASP A 77 21.08 9.66 -13.85
N ILE A 78 20.03 10.16 -13.19
CA ILE A 78 20.02 11.50 -12.59
C ILE A 78 20.77 11.55 -11.25
N THR A 79 21.20 10.41 -10.72
CA THR A 79 21.81 10.28 -9.38
C THR A 79 23.33 10.17 -9.42
N ALA A 80 23.92 9.94 -10.60
CA ALA A 80 25.33 9.64 -10.80
C ALA A 80 25.81 8.42 -9.98
N THR A 81 24.96 7.39 -9.92
CA THR A 81 25.23 6.12 -9.21
C THR A 81 25.51 4.96 -10.17
N GLU A 82 25.58 5.22 -11.48
CA GLU A 82 25.71 4.24 -12.56
C GLU A 82 24.54 3.25 -12.64
N ALA A 83 23.39 3.65 -12.09
CA ALA A 83 22.19 2.83 -12.11
C ALA A 83 21.60 2.74 -13.53
N PRO A 84 21.20 1.53 -14.00
CA PRO A 84 20.63 1.35 -15.34
C PRO A 84 19.22 1.93 -15.49
N ALA A 85 18.54 2.20 -14.37
CA ALA A 85 17.27 2.90 -14.34
C ALA A 85 17.07 3.56 -12.96
N THR A 86 16.30 4.65 -12.94
CA THR A 86 15.94 5.36 -11.72
C THR A 86 14.41 5.39 -11.60
N LEU A 87 13.89 4.96 -10.45
CA LEU A 87 12.48 5.10 -10.11
C LEU A 87 12.26 6.36 -9.27
N LEU A 88 11.41 7.26 -9.75
CA LEU A 88 10.97 8.43 -9.01
C LEU A 88 9.52 8.21 -8.54
N ILE A 89 9.27 8.50 -7.27
CA ILE A 89 7.95 8.45 -6.65
C ILE A 89 7.60 9.85 -6.19
N PHE A 90 6.45 10.36 -6.63
CA PHE A 90 5.95 11.68 -6.28
C PHE A 90 4.65 11.57 -5.50
N ASN A 91 4.56 12.29 -4.39
CA ASN A 91 3.35 12.36 -3.58
C ASN A 91 3.05 13.82 -3.19
N ASN A 92 1.80 14.23 -3.39
CA ASN A 92 1.33 15.60 -3.13
C ASN A 92 0.89 15.84 -1.68
N GLU A 93 1.50 15.12 -0.74
CA GLU A 93 1.24 15.27 0.68
C GLU A 93 1.73 16.63 1.23
N THR A 94 1.50 16.87 2.51
CA THR A 94 2.01 18.04 3.25
C THR A 94 3.53 18.01 3.43
N GLY A 95 4.16 16.84 3.31
CA GLY A 95 5.60 16.66 3.30
C GLY A 95 6.22 16.36 4.67
N PHE A 96 7.50 16.03 4.67
CA PHE A 96 8.19 15.52 5.84
C PHE A 96 8.40 16.61 6.90
N SER A 97 7.88 16.35 8.10
CA SER A 97 8.23 17.11 9.31
C SER A 97 9.56 16.66 9.90
N LYS A 98 10.10 17.44 10.85
CA LYS A 98 11.27 17.04 11.66
C LYS A 98 11.07 15.67 12.31
N LYS A 99 9.86 15.38 12.81
CA LYS A 99 9.51 14.10 13.44
C LYS A 99 9.52 12.95 12.43
N ASN A 100 9.07 13.16 11.19
CA ASN A 100 9.14 12.14 10.14
C ASN A 100 10.60 11.78 9.83
N ILE A 101 11.47 12.80 9.71
CA ILE A 101 12.92 12.63 9.50
C ILE A 101 13.58 11.87 10.66
N GLU A 102 13.23 12.19 11.91
CA GLU A 102 13.75 11.45 13.07
C GLU A 102 13.25 9.99 13.10
N SER A 103 12.00 9.75 12.71
CA SER A 103 11.38 8.43 12.65
C SER A 103 12.02 7.53 11.60
N ILE A 104 12.24 8.03 10.37
CA ILE A 104 12.84 7.24 9.28
C ILE A 104 14.31 6.90 9.54
N CYS A 105 14.98 7.67 10.41
CA CYS A 105 16.32 7.39 10.90
C CYS A 105 16.33 6.45 12.12
N SER A 106 15.20 5.86 12.51
CA SER A 106 15.08 4.93 13.64
C SER A 106 14.80 3.51 13.15
N VAL A 107 15.06 2.52 14.01
CA VAL A 107 14.76 1.10 13.78
C VAL A 107 13.80 0.63 14.86
N GLY A 108 12.70 -0.04 14.48
CA GLY A 108 11.79 -0.69 15.43
C GLY A 108 10.97 0.24 16.32
N ARG A 109 11.09 1.57 16.18
CA ARG A 109 10.22 2.57 16.83
C ARG A 109 9.39 3.29 15.78
N SER A 110 8.18 2.79 15.53
CA SER A 110 7.20 3.48 14.69
C SER A 110 6.54 4.63 15.47
N THR A 111 6.40 5.80 14.86
CA THR A 111 5.61 6.92 15.40
C THR A 111 4.10 6.63 15.43
N LYS A 112 3.65 5.55 14.78
CA LYS A 112 2.24 5.20 14.60
C LYS A 112 1.65 4.35 15.74
N ASN A 113 2.38 4.16 16.84
CA ASN A 113 1.96 3.31 17.97
C ASN A 113 0.65 3.75 18.69
N GLY A 114 0.08 4.92 18.38
CA GLY A 114 -1.06 5.51 19.10
C GLY A 114 -2.41 5.60 18.39
N ASN A 115 -2.50 5.38 17.06
CA ASN A 115 -3.75 5.57 16.30
C ASN A 115 -4.41 4.26 15.84
N ARG A 116 -4.48 3.26 16.73
CA ARG A 116 -4.91 1.88 16.43
C ARG A 116 -6.40 1.72 16.07
N LYS A 117 -7.24 2.74 16.29
CA LYS A 117 -8.69 2.70 15.99
C LYS A 117 -9.06 2.78 14.50
N ARG A 118 -8.08 2.91 13.58
CA ARG A 118 -8.33 3.17 12.15
C ARG A 118 -7.67 2.19 11.17
N GLY A 119 -7.20 1.02 11.62
CA GLY A 119 -6.66 0.01 10.70
C GLY A 119 -5.36 0.44 9.99
N TYR A 120 -4.46 1.12 10.72
CA TYR A 120 -3.15 1.49 10.19
C TYR A 120 -2.28 0.24 9.99
N ILE A 121 -1.91 -0.05 8.73
CA ILE A 121 -0.97 -1.11 8.40
C ILE A 121 0.43 -0.52 8.32
N GLY A 122 1.14 -0.57 9.43
CA GLY A 122 2.49 -0.01 9.56
C GLY A 122 3.14 -0.40 10.89
N GLU A 123 3.03 -1.67 11.26
CA GLU A 123 3.23 -2.16 12.63
C GLU A 123 4.71 -2.26 13.07
N LYS A 124 5.67 -2.27 12.13
CA LYS A 124 7.04 -2.68 12.43
C LYS A 124 8.09 -1.56 12.39
N GLY A 125 7.75 -0.35 11.91
CA GLY A 125 8.70 0.77 11.84
C GLY A 125 9.91 0.52 10.91
N ILE A 126 9.75 -0.38 9.94
CA ILE A 126 10.75 -0.82 8.96
C ILE A 126 10.29 -0.59 7.51
N GLY A 127 9.08 -0.08 7.31
CA GLY A 127 8.42 -0.16 6.01
C GLY A 127 9.16 0.55 4.87
N PHE A 128 9.64 1.76 5.15
CA PHE A 128 10.51 2.47 4.22
C PHE A 128 11.80 1.70 3.88
N LYS A 129 12.32 0.86 4.78
CA LYS A 129 13.56 0.10 4.52
C LYS A 129 13.38 -0.98 3.45
N SER A 130 12.15 -1.34 3.09
CA SER A 130 11.87 -2.24 1.96
C SER A 130 12.41 -1.71 0.63
N VAL A 131 12.60 -0.38 0.47
CA VAL A 131 13.17 0.18 -0.76
C VAL A 131 14.60 -0.30 -1.01
N PHE A 132 15.34 -0.72 0.03
CA PHE A 132 16.69 -1.23 -0.12
C PHE A 132 16.78 -2.59 -0.85
N LEU A 133 15.64 -3.25 -1.06
CA LEU A 133 15.57 -4.42 -1.94
C LEU A 133 15.83 -4.07 -3.39
N ILE A 134 15.42 -2.88 -3.80
CA ILE A 134 15.49 -2.44 -5.20
C ILE A 134 16.53 -1.35 -5.44
N THR A 135 17.03 -0.69 -4.39
CA THR A 135 18.08 0.34 -4.50
C THR A 135 19.12 0.20 -3.40
N SER A 136 20.37 0.58 -3.66
CA SER A 136 21.38 0.72 -2.60
C SER A 136 21.42 2.13 -2.00
N GLN A 137 20.76 3.11 -2.64
CA GLN A 137 20.89 4.52 -2.27
C GLN A 137 19.58 5.29 -2.48
N PRO A 138 18.59 5.17 -1.60
CA PRO A 138 17.35 5.94 -1.72
C PRO A 138 17.55 7.40 -1.34
N TYR A 139 16.94 8.31 -2.10
CA TYR A 139 16.91 9.75 -1.84
C TYR A 139 15.50 10.23 -1.50
N ILE A 140 15.40 11.27 -0.67
CA ILE A 140 14.15 11.91 -0.28
C ILE A 140 14.33 13.43 -0.37
N PHE A 141 13.44 14.05 -1.13
CA PHE A 141 13.29 15.49 -1.26
C PHE A 141 11.90 15.88 -0.74
N SER A 142 11.84 16.66 0.33
CA SER A 142 10.56 17.09 0.91
C SER A 142 10.75 18.27 1.86
N ASN A 143 9.92 19.32 1.76
CA ASN A 143 9.95 20.50 2.65
C ASN A 143 11.35 21.09 2.91
N GLY A 144 12.18 21.15 1.86
CA GLY A 144 13.56 21.66 1.93
C GLY A 144 14.60 20.68 2.45
N TYR A 145 14.21 19.48 2.90
CA TYR A 145 15.15 18.36 3.07
C TYR A 145 15.55 17.82 1.70
N ARG A 146 16.84 17.51 1.56
CA ARG A 146 17.42 16.75 0.46
C ARG A 146 18.40 15.75 1.06
N ILE A 147 17.91 14.54 1.31
CA ILE A 147 18.68 13.52 2.00
C ILE A 147 18.78 12.24 1.20
N CYS A 148 19.84 11.50 1.41
CA CYS A 148 19.96 10.12 0.96
C CYS A 148 20.39 9.20 2.11
N PHE A 149 20.12 7.92 1.93
CA PHE A 149 20.65 6.85 2.77
C PHE A 149 21.50 5.93 1.88
N ASN A 150 22.36 5.12 2.48
CA ASN A 150 23.22 4.20 1.75
C ASN A 150 23.16 2.81 2.35
N GLU A 151 23.20 1.78 1.53
CA GLU A 151 23.43 0.40 1.97
C GLU A 151 24.86 0.24 2.51
N ALA A 152 25.83 0.90 1.87
CA ALA A 152 27.21 0.89 2.31
C ALA A 152 27.44 1.76 3.58
N PRO A 153 28.40 1.38 4.45
CA PRO A 153 28.82 2.17 5.61
C PRO A 153 29.18 3.62 5.25
N CYS A 154 28.73 4.58 6.05
CA CYS A 154 29.02 6.00 5.84
C CYS A 154 30.44 6.39 6.29
N SER A 155 31.07 5.60 7.15
CA SER A 155 32.43 5.81 7.66
C SER A 155 32.94 4.54 8.32
N ARG A 156 34.26 4.43 8.54
CA ARG A 156 34.88 3.31 9.27
C ARG A 156 34.27 3.07 10.67
N ASN A 157 33.63 4.09 11.25
CA ASN A 157 33.11 4.09 12.61
C ASN A 157 31.58 3.97 12.68
N CYS A 158 30.89 3.85 11.53
CA CYS A 158 29.44 3.70 11.49
C CYS A 158 29.00 2.84 10.31
N ASN A 159 28.73 1.56 10.61
CA ASN A 159 28.37 0.56 9.61
C ASN A 159 26.86 0.55 9.28
N ILE A 160 26.04 1.45 9.83
CA ILE A 160 24.58 1.44 9.66
C ILE A 160 24.09 2.48 8.62
N GLY A 161 24.53 2.37 7.37
CA GLY A 161 24.16 3.35 6.34
C GLY A 161 22.64 3.48 6.11
N TYR A 162 21.89 2.40 6.30
CA TYR A 162 20.45 2.32 6.02
C TYR A 162 19.58 3.31 6.83
N ILE A 163 20.09 3.84 7.94
CA ILE A 163 19.35 4.76 8.83
C ILE A 163 20.06 6.09 9.07
N VAL A 164 21.26 6.26 8.53
CA VAL A 164 22.06 7.47 8.70
C VAL A 164 21.81 8.39 7.52
N PRO A 165 21.08 9.51 7.71
CA PRO A 165 20.81 10.43 6.62
C PRO A 165 22.09 11.16 6.23
N GLN A 166 22.31 11.32 4.93
CA GLN A 166 23.35 12.15 4.35
C GLN A 166 22.70 13.27 3.56
N TRP A 167 23.29 14.47 3.61
CA TRP A 167 22.79 15.60 2.84
C TRP A 167 23.23 15.49 1.38
N VAL A 168 22.31 15.77 0.46
CA VAL A 168 22.57 15.72 -0.98
C VAL A 168 23.06 17.09 -1.46
N GLU A 169 24.34 17.17 -1.86
CA GLU A 169 24.94 18.44 -2.29
C GLU A 169 24.68 18.73 -3.78
N GLN A 170 24.88 17.74 -4.66
CA GLN A 170 24.90 17.93 -6.12
C GLN A 170 23.79 17.14 -6.85
N HIS A 171 23.81 15.81 -6.77
CA HIS A 171 22.93 14.94 -7.57
C HIS A 171 22.01 14.06 -6.71
N PRO A 172 20.74 13.85 -7.11
CA PRO A 172 20.06 14.51 -8.23
C PRO A 172 19.75 15.99 -7.91
N SER A 173 19.78 16.85 -8.93
CA SER A 173 19.38 18.26 -8.76
C SER A 173 17.86 18.42 -8.90
N LEU A 174 17.30 19.51 -8.35
CA LEU A 174 15.88 19.83 -8.54
C LEU A 174 15.51 20.06 -10.02
N VAL A 175 16.48 20.50 -10.84
CA VAL A 175 16.29 20.69 -12.27
C VAL A 175 16.13 19.34 -12.98
N ASP A 176 16.95 18.35 -12.61
CA ASP A 176 16.84 16.99 -13.15
C ASP A 176 15.49 16.37 -12.81
N ILE A 177 15.06 16.51 -11.54
CA ILE A 177 13.78 16.00 -11.06
C ILE A 177 12.62 16.68 -11.80
N GLN A 178 12.66 18.00 -11.97
CA GLN A 178 11.65 18.77 -12.70
C GLN A 178 11.56 18.36 -14.17
N ARG A 179 12.70 18.10 -14.82
CA ARG A 179 12.75 17.63 -16.21
C ARG A 179 12.04 16.29 -16.37
N ILE A 180 12.37 15.31 -15.52
CA ILE A 180 11.75 13.98 -15.55
C ILE A 180 10.24 14.03 -15.25
N TYR A 181 9.84 14.90 -14.32
CA TYR A 181 8.42 15.08 -13.99
C TYR A 181 7.63 15.77 -15.12
N GLY A 182 8.27 16.75 -15.79
CA GLY A 182 7.71 17.50 -16.92
C GLY A 182 7.75 19.01 -16.68
N PHE A 183 8.28 19.77 -17.66
CA PHE A 183 8.32 21.22 -17.61
C PHE A 183 6.90 21.83 -17.59
N GLY A 184 6.63 22.72 -16.64
CA GLY A 184 5.34 23.43 -16.51
C GLY A 184 4.40 22.89 -15.43
N SER A 185 4.71 21.75 -14.81
CA SER A 185 3.99 21.26 -13.64
C SER A 185 4.79 21.53 -12.36
N ALA A 186 4.15 22.05 -11.32
CA ALA A 186 4.80 22.16 -10.02
C ALA A 186 5.14 20.76 -9.47
N LEU A 187 6.35 20.59 -8.96
CA LEU A 187 6.74 19.34 -8.30
C LEU A 187 5.86 19.09 -7.08
N PRO A 188 5.36 17.86 -6.90
CA PRO A 188 4.74 17.45 -5.64
C PRO A 188 5.69 17.64 -4.46
N THR A 189 5.13 17.85 -3.28
CA THR A 189 5.88 18.23 -2.07
C THR A 189 6.95 17.21 -1.69
N THR A 190 6.65 15.92 -1.85
CA THR A 190 7.56 14.83 -1.52
C THR A 190 7.93 14.05 -2.79
N THR A 191 9.23 13.93 -3.02
CA THR A 191 9.82 13.09 -4.07
C THR A 191 10.78 12.10 -3.44
N ILE A 192 10.56 10.80 -3.69
CA ILE A 192 11.50 9.72 -3.36
C ILE A 192 12.15 9.25 -4.65
N ILE A 193 13.47 9.06 -4.65
CA ILE A 193 14.23 8.67 -5.84
C ILE A 193 15.04 7.44 -5.51
N LEU A 194 14.87 6.39 -6.32
CA LEU A 194 15.44 5.06 -6.10
C LEU A 194 16.24 4.67 -7.35
N PRO A 195 17.57 4.89 -7.39
CA PRO A 195 18.43 4.30 -8.43
C PRO A 195 18.40 2.78 -8.29
N LEU A 196 17.92 2.09 -9.32
CA LEU A 196 17.62 0.66 -9.24
C LEU A 196 18.88 -0.19 -9.35
N LYS A 197 18.93 -1.26 -8.56
CA LYS A 197 19.88 -2.37 -8.75
C LYS A 197 19.62 -3.01 -10.13
N SER A 198 20.69 -3.43 -10.80
CA SER A 198 20.60 -3.86 -12.21
C SER A 198 19.70 -5.08 -12.43
N ASP A 199 19.69 -6.01 -11.49
CA ASP A 199 18.83 -7.20 -11.47
C ASP A 199 17.36 -6.87 -11.14
N LYS A 200 17.06 -5.69 -10.59
CA LYS A 200 15.72 -5.30 -10.13
C LYS A 200 14.92 -4.49 -11.13
N VAL A 201 15.52 -4.03 -12.22
CA VAL A 201 14.80 -3.25 -13.26
C VAL A 201 13.65 -4.05 -13.86
N LYS A 202 13.87 -5.31 -14.26
CA LYS A 202 12.81 -6.15 -14.86
C LYS A 202 11.68 -6.47 -13.87
N PRO A 203 11.96 -6.97 -12.64
CA PRO A 203 10.92 -7.19 -11.63
C PRO A 203 10.05 -5.96 -11.34
N VAL A 204 10.65 -4.78 -11.22
CA VAL A 204 9.90 -3.52 -10.98
C VAL A 204 8.93 -3.23 -12.13
N LYS A 205 9.37 -3.41 -13.38
CA LYS A 205 8.52 -3.21 -14.57
C LYS A 205 7.36 -4.20 -14.65
N GLU A 206 7.64 -5.47 -14.35
CA GLU A 206 6.61 -6.52 -14.32
C GLU A 206 5.58 -6.22 -13.24
N GLN A 207 6.03 -5.83 -12.05
CA GLN A 207 5.14 -5.45 -10.95
C GLN A 207 4.25 -4.26 -11.32
N PHE A 208 4.82 -3.22 -11.94
CA PHE A 208 4.07 -2.05 -12.40
C PHE A 208 3.01 -2.37 -13.46
N SER A 209 3.29 -3.36 -14.31
CA SER A 209 2.34 -3.83 -15.33
C SER A 209 1.18 -4.62 -14.72
N ASN A 210 1.40 -5.28 -13.58
CA ASN A 210 0.43 -6.14 -12.91
C ASN A 210 -0.40 -5.43 -11.82
N VAL A 211 -0.26 -4.11 -11.66
CA VAL A 211 -1.05 -3.36 -10.65
C VAL A 211 -2.49 -3.24 -11.13
N HIS A 212 -3.42 -3.87 -10.40
CA HIS A 212 -4.85 -3.74 -10.67
C HIS A 212 -5.42 -2.40 -10.18
N PRO A 213 -6.36 -1.78 -10.92
CA PRO A 213 -6.94 -0.50 -10.55
C PRO A 213 -7.72 -0.57 -9.23
N GLU A 214 -8.24 -1.75 -8.88
CA GLU A 214 -8.95 -1.99 -7.62
C GLU A 214 -8.12 -1.76 -6.36
N VAL A 215 -6.79 -1.59 -6.48
CA VAL A 215 -5.96 -1.13 -5.37
C VAL A 215 -6.50 0.15 -4.71
N LEU A 216 -7.17 1.02 -5.48
CA LEU A 216 -7.75 2.27 -4.96
C LEU A 216 -9.08 2.08 -4.21
N LEU A 217 -9.78 0.95 -4.35
CA LEU A 217 -11.15 0.79 -3.81
C LEU A 217 -11.20 0.84 -2.28
N PHE A 218 -10.11 0.41 -1.63
CA PHE A 218 -10.04 0.25 -0.17
C PHE A 218 -9.03 1.20 0.48
N LEU A 219 -8.46 2.12 -0.30
CA LEU A 219 -7.67 3.24 0.21
C LEU A 219 -8.60 4.37 0.62
N SER A 220 -8.37 4.94 1.79
CA SER A 220 -9.20 6.00 2.36
C SER A 220 -8.82 7.38 1.84
N LYS A 221 -7.54 7.63 1.57
CA LYS A 221 -7.01 8.94 1.15
C LYS A 221 -6.61 8.99 -0.31
N ILE A 222 -5.76 8.07 -0.78
CA ILE A 222 -5.25 8.09 -2.15
C ILE A 222 -6.40 7.93 -3.15
N LYS A 223 -6.60 8.94 -4.01
CA LYS A 223 -7.64 8.93 -5.06
C LYS A 223 -7.08 8.75 -6.46
N ARG A 224 -5.77 8.96 -6.65
CA ARG A 224 -5.09 8.78 -7.94
C ARG A 224 -3.79 8.01 -7.78
N LEU A 225 -3.59 7.05 -8.67
CA LEU A 225 -2.35 6.30 -8.81
C LEU A 225 -1.94 6.33 -10.28
N SER A 226 -0.75 6.83 -10.59
CA SER A 226 -0.21 6.82 -11.96
C SER A 226 1.15 6.16 -12.02
N ILE A 227 1.41 5.44 -13.10
CA ILE A 227 2.68 4.80 -13.39
C ILE A 227 3.06 5.17 -14.82
N ARG A 228 4.23 5.81 -14.96
CA ARG A 228 4.76 6.32 -16.23
C ARG A 228 6.17 5.80 -16.47
N GLU A 229 6.52 5.67 -17.72
CA GLU A 229 7.88 5.45 -18.18
C GLU A 229 8.39 6.70 -18.89
N HIS A 230 9.61 7.12 -18.56
CA HIS A 230 10.30 8.22 -19.19
C HIS A 230 11.46 7.68 -20.04
N TYR A 231 11.47 8.00 -21.33
CA TYR A 231 12.50 7.61 -22.28
C TYR A 231 12.82 8.74 -23.24
N GLN A 232 14.06 9.25 -23.25
CA GLN A 232 14.53 10.30 -24.16
C GLN A 232 13.55 11.49 -24.25
N ASP A 233 13.26 12.11 -23.11
CA ASP A 233 12.31 13.23 -22.94
C ASP A 233 10.84 12.94 -23.31
N LYS A 234 10.49 11.68 -23.62
CA LYS A 234 9.11 11.25 -23.83
C LYS A 234 8.59 10.51 -22.60
N VAL A 235 7.40 10.90 -22.15
CA VAL A 235 6.69 10.22 -21.07
C VAL A 235 5.55 9.38 -21.64
N ARG A 236 5.60 8.08 -21.39
CA ARG A 236 4.54 7.13 -21.71
C ARG A 236 3.81 6.73 -20.43
N THR A 237 2.49 6.88 -20.41
CA THR A 237 1.67 6.33 -19.33
C THR A 237 1.57 4.81 -19.49
N VAL A 238 1.99 4.07 -18.47
CA VAL A 238 1.82 2.61 -18.39
C VAL A 238 0.44 2.31 -17.82
N ASN A 239 0.18 2.84 -16.62
CA ASN A 239 -1.06 2.65 -15.89
C ASN A 239 -1.49 3.98 -15.27
N SER A 240 -2.80 4.25 -15.26
CA SER A 240 -3.36 5.44 -14.63
C SER A 240 -4.74 5.11 -14.11
N PHE A 241 -4.90 5.25 -12.80
CA PHE A 241 -6.09 4.90 -12.05
C PHE A 241 -6.57 6.11 -11.26
N ARG A 242 -7.88 6.33 -11.26
CA ARG A 242 -8.49 7.44 -10.52
C ARG A 242 -9.87 7.08 -10.01
N ILE A 243 -10.15 7.39 -8.75
CA ILE A 243 -11.52 7.48 -8.25
C ILE A 243 -12.16 8.73 -8.85
N VAL A 244 -13.14 8.53 -9.72
CA VAL A 244 -13.86 9.60 -10.44
C VAL A 244 -14.91 10.23 -9.53
N SER A 245 -15.67 9.38 -8.84
CA SER A 245 -16.70 9.82 -7.90
C SER A 245 -17.10 8.69 -6.95
N GLU A 246 -17.64 9.11 -5.81
CA GLU A 246 -18.29 8.25 -4.83
C GLU A 246 -19.71 8.78 -4.64
N THR A 247 -20.71 7.94 -4.88
CA THR A 247 -22.12 8.37 -4.90
C THR A 247 -23.03 7.40 -4.16
N ASN A 248 -24.30 7.77 -4.00
CA ASN A 248 -25.35 6.89 -3.49
C ASN A 248 -25.06 6.30 -2.09
N PHE A 249 -24.47 7.12 -1.20
CA PHE A 249 -24.24 6.74 0.18
C PHE A 249 -25.55 6.49 0.92
N VAL A 250 -25.67 5.30 1.50
CA VAL A 250 -26.81 4.87 2.31
C VAL A 250 -26.28 4.22 3.58
N SER A 251 -26.68 4.73 4.74
CA SER A 251 -26.36 4.14 6.04
C SER A 251 -27.57 3.41 6.61
N ARG A 252 -27.35 2.21 7.16
CA ARG A 252 -28.34 1.36 7.83
C ARG A 252 -27.89 1.09 9.25
N LYS A 253 -28.32 1.97 10.16
CA LYS A 253 -27.98 1.89 11.59
C LYS A 253 -28.45 0.60 12.28
N SER A 254 -29.50 -0.04 11.79
CA SER A 254 -30.04 -1.27 12.39
C SER A 254 -29.10 -2.47 12.32
N ILE A 255 -28.16 -2.45 11.37
CA ILE A 255 -27.21 -3.54 11.12
C ILE A 255 -25.77 -3.02 10.98
N ASP A 256 -25.53 -1.78 11.42
CA ASP A 256 -24.25 -1.08 11.33
C ASP A 256 -23.55 -1.22 9.96
N ALA A 257 -24.33 -1.00 8.90
CA ALA A 257 -23.86 -1.11 7.52
C ALA A 257 -23.97 0.20 6.75
N GLU A 258 -23.07 0.40 5.79
CA GLU A 258 -23.10 1.46 4.80
C GLU A 258 -22.90 0.90 3.40
N SER A 259 -23.53 1.53 2.41
CA SER A 259 -23.34 1.17 1.02
C SER A 259 -23.21 2.40 0.14
N TYR A 260 -22.40 2.31 -0.90
CA TYR A 260 -22.10 3.41 -1.81
C TYR A 260 -21.58 2.87 -3.15
N MET A 261 -21.53 3.74 -4.16
CA MET A 261 -21.02 3.43 -5.49
C MET A 261 -19.67 4.10 -5.68
N ILE A 262 -18.66 3.34 -6.09
CA ILE A 262 -17.39 3.91 -6.57
C ILE A 262 -17.36 3.82 -8.10
N HIS A 263 -17.02 4.93 -8.75
CA HIS A 263 -16.65 4.96 -10.16
C HIS A 263 -15.14 5.11 -10.30
N LEU A 264 -14.48 4.07 -10.79
CA LEU A 264 -13.04 3.97 -10.95
C LEU A 264 -12.69 4.10 -12.43
N SER A 265 -11.86 5.06 -12.79
CA SER A 265 -11.30 5.17 -14.13
C SER A 265 -9.96 4.45 -14.20
N ALA A 266 -9.80 3.61 -15.22
CA ALA A 266 -8.53 2.96 -15.56
C ALA A 266 -8.35 2.90 -17.08
N CYS A 267 -7.21 3.37 -17.58
CA CYS A 267 -6.84 3.33 -19.01
C CYS A 267 -7.93 3.88 -19.96
N GLY A 268 -8.61 4.96 -19.55
CA GLY A 268 -9.67 5.61 -20.34
C GLY A 268 -11.05 4.93 -20.28
N LYS A 269 -11.20 3.84 -19.53
CA LYS A 269 -12.49 3.20 -19.23
C LYS A 269 -12.93 3.53 -17.81
N THR A 270 -14.23 3.47 -17.55
CA THR A 270 -14.82 3.64 -16.22
C THR A 270 -15.49 2.35 -15.77
N PHE A 271 -15.13 1.90 -14.57
CA PHE A 271 -15.65 0.71 -13.90
C PHE A 271 -16.44 1.15 -12.69
N SER A 272 -17.59 0.51 -12.44
CA SER A 272 -18.46 0.87 -11.33
C SER A 272 -18.51 -0.27 -10.33
N TYR A 273 -18.37 0.04 -9.05
CA TYR A 273 -18.39 -0.94 -7.97
C TYR A 273 -19.46 -0.56 -6.96
N TYR A 274 -20.36 -1.48 -6.64
CA TYR A 274 -21.19 -1.35 -5.45
C TYR A 274 -20.40 -1.80 -4.23
N MET A 275 -20.21 -0.89 -3.30
CA MET A 275 -19.49 -1.13 -2.06
C MET A 275 -20.51 -1.37 -0.94
N TRP A 276 -20.28 -2.42 -0.16
CA TRP A 276 -21.03 -2.72 1.05
C TRP A 276 -20.07 -2.89 2.21
N ARG A 277 -20.12 -2.01 3.20
CA ARG A 277 -19.30 -2.11 4.40
C ARG A 277 -20.18 -2.36 5.61
N GLN A 278 -19.84 -3.34 6.42
CA GLN A 278 -20.60 -3.72 7.59
C GLN A 278 -19.69 -4.02 8.78
N LYS A 279 -20.14 -3.61 9.96
CA LYS A 279 -19.49 -3.91 11.23
C LYS A 279 -20.05 -5.18 11.85
N PHE A 280 -19.18 -5.96 12.47
CA PHE A 280 -19.55 -7.13 13.27
C PHE A 280 -18.79 -7.13 14.59
N PRO A 281 -19.42 -7.53 15.71
CA PRO A 281 -18.70 -7.66 16.98
C PRO A 281 -17.65 -8.78 16.90
N VAL A 282 -16.48 -8.53 17.45
CA VAL A 282 -15.42 -9.54 17.59
C VAL A 282 -15.78 -10.47 18.75
N LYS A 283 -15.94 -11.76 18.47
CA LYS A 283 -16.13 -12.78 19.50
C LYS A 283 -14.84 -13.00 20.28
N ASP A 284 -14.96 -13.39 21.55
CA ASP A 284 -13.80 -13.58 22.43
C ASP A 284 -12.84 -14.66 21.91
N GLU A 285 -13.35 -15.72 21.28
CA GLU A 285 -12.55 -16.79 20.66
C GLU A 285 -11.67 -16.29 19.50
N ASN A 286 -12.05 -15.19 18.83
CA ASN A 286 -11.31 -14.64 17.70
C ASN A 286 -10.31 -13.54 18.11
N ARG A 287 -10.21 -13.19 19.40
CA ARG A 287 -9.27 -12.16 19.88
C ARG A 287 -7.86 -12.73 19.94
N VAL A 288 -6.94 -12.18 19.13
CA VAL A 288 -5.55 -12.65 19.06
C VAL A 288 -4.52 -11.55 19.36
N GLY A 289 -3.52 -11.90 20.17
CA GLY A 289 -2.31 -11.10 20.40
C GLY A 289 -2.54 -9.59 20.61
N ARG A 290 -1.95 -8.80 19.71
CA ARG A 290 -1.98 -7.32 19.75
C ARG A 290 -3.32 -6.70 19.32
N ARG A 291 -4.26 -7.52 18.83
CA ARG A 291 -5.60 -7.10 18.37
C ARG A 291 -6.69 -7.39 19.42
N SER A 292 -6.29 -7.78 20.62
CA SER A 292 -7.20 -8.05 21.74
C SER A 292 -8.08 -6.85 22.13
N GLU A 293 -7.64 -5.62 21.85
CA GLU A 293 -8.39 -4.38 22.10
C GLU A 293 -9.39 -4.03 20.99
N VAL A 294 -9.41 -4.75 19.86
CA VAL A 294 -10.35 -4.46 18.76
C VAL A 294 -11.70 -5.10 19.08
N GLU A 295 -12.76 -4.30 19.01
CA GLU A 295 -14.12 -4.73 19.36
C GLU A 295 -14.97 -5.08 18.14
N GLU A 296 -14.62 -4.57 16.96
CA GLU A 296 -15.42 -4.68 15.74
C GLU A 296 -14.57 -5.15 14.55
N PHE A 297 -15.05 -6.14 13.81
CA PHE A 297 -14.61 -6.43 12.44
C PHE A 297 -15.28 -5.48 11.47
N PHE A 298 -14.49 -4.93 10.55
CA PHE A 298 -14.98 -4.17 9.41
C PHE A 298 -14.82 -5.00 8.14
N ILE A 299 -15.94 -5.39 7.54
CA ILE A 299 -15.96 -6.17 6.30
C ILE A 299 -16.50 -5.28 5.20
N THR A 300 -15.74 -5.13 4.13
CA THR A 300 -16.18 -4.44 2.92
C THR A 300 -16.25 -5.44 1.77
N LEU A 301 -17.42 -5.53 1.13
CA LEU A 301 -17.61 -6.28 -0.10
C LEU A 301 -17.70 -5.30 -1.28
N ALA A 302 -16.95 -5.55 -2.34
CA ALA A 302 -17.04 -4.78 -3.57
C ALA A 302 -17.58 -5.64 -4.72
N PHE A 303 -18.71 -5.24 -5.29
CA PHE A 303 -19.40 -5.92 -6.37
C PHE A 303 -19.19 -5.14 -7.68
N PRO A 304 -18.42 -5.67 -8.65
CA PRO A 304 -18.16 -5.01 -9.92
C PRO A 304 -19.40 -5.06 -10.83
N PHE A 305 -19.87 -3.92 -11.33
CA PHE A 305 -20.85 -3.91 -12.40
C PHE A 305 -20.17 -4.14 -13.75
N GLY A 306 -20.34 -5.35 -14.29
CA GLY A 306 -19.67 -5.80 -15.50
C GLY A 306 -18.32 -6.46 -15.21
N ASP A 307 -17.54 -6.69 -16.26
CA ASP A 307 -16.27 -7.40 -16.14
C ASP A 307 -15.19 -6.54 -15.47
N ARG A 308 -14.47 -7.16 -14.53
CA ARG A 308 -13.26 -6.57 -13.94
C ARG A 308 -12.18 -6.43 -15.00
N LEU A 309 -11.32 -5.42 -14.85
CA LEU A 309 -10.19 -5.26 -15.75
C LEU A 309 -9.17 -6.39 -15.54
N VAL A 310 -9.04 -7.27 -16.52
CA VAL A 310 -7.97 -8.26 -16.59
C VAL A 310 -6.74 -7.59 -17.17
N LEU A 311 -5.64 -7.56 -16.41
CA LEU A 311 -4.34 -7.03 -16.82
C LEU A 311 -3.36 -8.18 -16.99
N GLY A 312 -2.81 -8.32 -18.20
CA GLY A 312 -1.91 -9.42 -18.52
C GLY A 312 -2.59 -10.79 -18.42
N ASN A 313 -1.87 -11.78 -17.88
CA ASN A 313 -2.37 -13.14 -17.71
C ASN A 313 -2.89 -13.43 -16.29
N SER A 314 -2.92 -12.41 -15.41
CA SER A 314 -3.23 -12.59 -13.99
C SER A 314 -4.71 -12.34 -13.73
N SER A 315 -5.34 -13.29 -13.03
CA SER A 315 -6.71 -13.10 -12.54
C SER A 315 -6.70 -12.07 -11.40
N PRO A 316 -7.67 -11.15 -11.35
CA PRO A 316 -7.65 -10.08 -10.38
C PRO A 316 -7.95 -10.66 -8.98
N PRO A 317 -7.30 -10.16 -7.92
CA PRO A 317 -7.40 -10.77 -6.59
C PRO A 317 -8.80 -10.61 -6.01
N GLY A 318 -9.19 -11.57 -5.18
CA GLY A 318 -10.50 -11.60 -4.53
C GLY A 318 -10.47 -11.19 -3.06
N ILE A 319 -9.29 -11.17 -2.42
CA ILE A 319 -9.12 -10.79 -1.01
C ILE A 319 -8.15 -9.62 -0.88
N TYR A 320 -8.54 -8.63 -0.08
CA TYR A 320 -7.78 -7.42 0.21
C TYR A 320 -7.63 -7.27 1.72
N ALA A 321 -6.41 -6.98 2.15
CA ALA A 321 -6.13 -6.46 3.47
C ALA A 321 -5.70 -5.00 3.32
N PHE A 322 -6.69 -4.16 2.97
CA PHE A 322 -6.58 -2.77 2.51
C PHE A 322 -5.81 -2.59 1.19
N LEU A 323 -4.75 -3.37 0.98
CA LEU A 323 -4.08 -3.59 -0.31
C LEU A 323 -4.38 -5.00 -0.84
N PRO A 324 -4.24 -5.22 -2.17
CA PRO A 324 -4.49 -6.51 -2.78
C PRO A 324 -3.54 -7.58 -2.22
N THR A 325 -4.08 -8.79 -2.03
CA THR A 325 -3.29 -10.03 -1.93
C THR A 325 -3.11 -10.64 -3.32
N GLU A 326 -2.49 -11.80 -3.43
CA GLU A 326 -2.44 -12.59 -4.68
C GLU A 326 -3.49 -13.72 -4.70
N MET A 327 -4.40 -13.75 -3.72
CA MET A 327 -5.43 -14.79 -3.63
C MET A 327 -6.53 -14.59 -4.68
N VAL A 328 -6.60 -15.54 -5.62
CA VAL A 328 -7.71 -15.69 -6.54
C VAL A 328 -8.78 -16.58 -5.89
N THR A 329 -9.95 -16.01 -5.60
CA THR A 329 -11.00 -16.71 -4.84
C THR A 329 -12.06 -17.38 -5.68
N ASN A 330 -12.17 -17.02 -6.97
CA ASN A 330 -13.30 -17.35 -7.87
C ASN A 330 -14.65 -16.74 -7.48
N PHE A 331 -14.71 -15.90 -6.43
CA PHE A 331 -15.91 -15.13 -6.12
C PHE A 331 -16.12 -14.01 -7.14
N PRO A 332 -17.38 -13.71 -7.52
CA PRO A 332 -17.70 -12.60 -8.41
C PRO A 332 -17.67 -11.22 -7.70
N PHE A 333 -17.20 -11.17 -6.46
CA PHE A 333 -17.04 -9.98 -5.65
C PHE A 333 -15.71 -10.03 -4.89
N ILE A 334 -15.29 -8.88 -4.38
CA ILE A 334 -14.03 -8.72 -3.63
C ILE A 334 -14.36 -8.62 -2.15
N ILE A 335 -13.56 -9.30 -1.32
CA ILE A 335 -13.64 -9.23 0.15
C ILE A 335 -12.48 -8.39 0.66
N GLN A 336 -12.79 -7.35 1.43
CA GLN A 336 -11.81 -6.60 2.21
C GLN A 336 -12.11 -6.74 3.70
N GLY A 337 -11.04 -6.95 4.48
CA GLY A 337 -11.06 -6.95 5.93
C GLY A 337 -9.66 -6.72 6.50
N ASP A 338 -9.53 -6.57 7.81
CA ASP A 338 -8.23 -6.48 8.49
C ASP A 338 -7.59 -7.87 8.65
N PHE A 339 -7.36 -8.57 7.54
CA PHE A 339 -6.81 -9.93 7.57
C PHE A 339 -5.34 -9.93 8.03
N ILE A 340 -4.99 -10.96 8.81
CA ILE A 340 -3.60 -11.33 9.08
C ILE A 340 -3.04 -12.01 7.83
N LEU A 341 -1.97 -11.43 7.29
CA LEU A 341 -1.31 -11.94 6.10
C LEU A 341 -0.13 -12.84 6.47
N ALA A 342 0.17 -13.80 5.60
CA ALA A 342 1.44 -14.52 5.64
C ALA A 342 2.62 -13.54 5.50
N SER A 343 3.83 -13.97 5.89
CA SER A 343 5.02 -13.11 5.76
C SER A 343 5.25 -12.61 4.33
N SER A 344 4.88 -13.41 3.32
CA SER A 344 4.93 -13.03 1.91
C SER A 344 3.79 -12.10 1.49
N ARG A 345 2.80 -11.80 2.33
CA ARG A 345 1.61 -10.97 2.00
C ARG A 345 0.77 -11.42 0.80
N GLU A 346 1.14 -12.50 0.12
CA GLU A 346 0.46 -13.07 -1.04
C GLU A 346 -0.87 -13.72 -0.64
N THR A 347 -0.93 -14.26 0.58
CA THR A 347 -2.11 -14.95 1.13
C THR A 347 -2.44 -14.48 2.54
N ILE A 348 -3.70 -14.69 2.93
CA ILE A 348 -4.10 -14.63 4.34
C ILE A 348 -3.68 -15.93 5.05
N VAL A 349 -3.48 -15.85 6.36
CA VAL A 349 -3.24 -17.04 7.20
C VAL A 349 -4.60 -17.69 7.47
N LEU A 350 -4.95 -18.75 6.74
CA LEU A 350 -6.31 -19.33 6.73
C LEU A 350 -6.67 -20.05 8.05
N ASP A 351 -5.67 -20.59 8.74
CA ASP A 351 -5.79 -21.28 10.03
C ASP A 351 -5.79 -20.33 11.23
N ASP A 352 -5.64 -19.03 11.00
CA ASP A 352 -5.64 -18.04 12.08
C ASP A 352 -7.07 -17.70 12.56
N MET A 353 -7.27 -17.72 13.88
CA MET A 353 -8.59 -17.50 14.51
C MET A 353 -9.19 -16.12 14.22
N TRP A 354 -8.37 -15.08 14.01
CA TRP A 354 -8.85 -13.76 13.65
C TRP A 354 -9.40 -13.74 12.23
N ASN A 355 -8.67 -14.35 11.29
CA ASN A 355 -9.11 -14.47 9.90
C ASN A 355 -10.36 -15.33 9.76
N GLN A 356 -10.45 -16.45 10.49
CA GLN A 356 -11.65 -17.28 10.57
C GLN A 356 -12.85 -16.48 11.10
N GLY A 357 -12.62 -15.63 12.11
CA GLY A 357 -13.64 -14.69 12.62
C GLY A 357 -14.17 -13.76 11.53
N ILE A 358 -13.27 -13.13 10.77
CA ILE A 358 -13.65 -12.27 9.63
C ILE A 358 -14.43 -13.06 8.57
N LEU A 359 -13.90 -14.22 8.13
CA LEU A 359 -14.53 -15.04 7.09
C LEU A 359 -15.93 -15.53 7.51
N SER A 360 -16.13 -15.88 8.78
CA SER A 360 -17.44 -16.30 9.31
C SER A 360 -18.53 -15.21 9.22
N CYS A 361 -18.14 -13.94 9.13
CA CYS A 361 -19.06 -12.81 9.02
C CYS A 361 -19.39 -12.48 7.55
N VAL A 362 -18.56 -12.91 6.59
CA VAL A 362 -18.73 -12.63 5.15
C VAL A 362 -20.11 -13.09 4.62
N PRO A 363 -20.62 -14.30 4.95
CA PRO A 363 -21.93 -14.72 4.48
C PRO A 363 -23.07 -13.79 4.88
N SER A 364 -23.06 -13.32 6.13
CA SER A 364 -24.07 -12.38 6.64
C SER A 364 -23.96 -11.02 5.94
N ALA A 365 -22.74 -10.53 5.73
CA ALA A 365 -22.50 -9.29 4.99
C ALA A 365 -22.98 -9.40 3.54
N PHE A 366 -22.69 -10.52 2.88
CA PHE A 366 -23.10 -10.79 1.51
C PHE A 366 -24.61 -10.77 1.37
N VAL A 367 -25.33 -11.52 2.22
CA VAL A 367 -26.80 -11.60 2.14
C VAL A 367 -27.44 -10.22 2.32
N ASN A 368 -26.98 -9.43 3.29
CA ASN A 368 -27.47 -8.06 3.48
C ASN A 368 -27.19 -7.15 2.27
N ALA A 369 -26.00 -7.28 1.68
CA ALA A 369 -25.62 -6.56 0.47
C ALA A 369 -26.44 -6.99 -0.75
N PHE A 370 -26.64 -8.30 -0.92
CA PHE A 370 -27.39 -8.91 -1.99
C PHE A 370 -28.86 -8.49 -1.94
N THR A 371 -29.51 -8.58 -0.78
CA THR A 371 -30.89 -8.12 -0.58
C THR A 371 -31.04 -6.60 -0.78
N SER A 372 -29.96 -5.84 -0.56
CA SER A 372 -29.91 -4.42 -0.93
C SER A 372 -29.81 -4.18 -2.44
N LEU A 373 -28.99 -4.98 -3.13
CA LEU A 373 -28.76 -4.92 -4.57
C LEU A 373 -29.96 -5.39 -5.39
N MET A 374 -30.63 -6.46 -4.97
CA MET A 374 -31.81 -7.03 -5.63
C MET A 374 -32.97 -6.02 -5.77
N LYS A 375 -33.01 -5.00 -4.89
CA LYS A 375 -33.98 -3.90 -5.00
C LYS A 375 -33.67 -2.91 -6.12
N LYS A 376 -32.45 -2.93 -6.66
CA LYS A 376 -31.92 -1.97 -7.63
C LYS A 376 -31.61 -2.60 -8.99
N THR A 377 -31.22 -3.87 -9.02
CA THR A 377 -30.76 -4.56 -10.23
C THR A 377 -30.85 -6.07 -10.07
N ASP A 378 -30.68 -6.80 -11.18
CA ASP A 378 -30.47 -8.24 -11.14
C ASP A 378 -29.08 -8.53 -10.59
N ALA A 379 -29.03 -9.06 -9.35
CA ALA A 379 -27.80 -9.31 -8.63
C ALA A 379 -27.36 -10.79 -8.70
N PHE A 380 -28.10 -11.67 -9.40
CA PHE A 380 -27.81 -13.12 -9.40
C PHE A 380 -26.43 -13.46 -9.97
N SER A 381 -25.87 -12.60 -10.83
CA SER A 381 -24.50 -12.73 -11.35
C SER A 381 -23.42 -12.65 -10.25
N PHE A 382 -23.76 -12.13 -9.07
CA PHE A 382 -22.87 -12.05 -7.92
C PHE A 382 -22.91 -13.27 -7.00
N LEU A 383 -23.71 -14.29 -7.31
CA LEU A 383 -23.71 -15.53 -6.53
C LEU A 383 -22.41 -16.31 -6.77
N PRO A 384 -21.69 -16.73 -5.72
CA PRO A 384 -20.43 -17.43 -5.86
C PRO A 384 -20.67 -18.90 -6.22
N VAL A 385 -20.99 -19.17 -7.48
CA VAL A 385 -21.28 -20.54 -7.96
C VAL A 385 -20.03 -21.39 -8.16
N LYS A 386 -18.89 -20.76 -8.47
CA LYS A 386 -17.62 -21.44 -8.74
C LYS A 386 -16.89 -21.77 -7.44
N GLU A 387 -16.33 -22.97 -7.36
CA GLU A 387 -15.48 -23.38 -6.25
C GLU A 387 -14.16 -22.60 -6.24
N SER A 388 -13.67 -22.35 -5.04
CA SER A 388 -12.35 -21.80 -4.77
C SER A 388 -11.32 -22.91 -4.69
N ASN A 389 -10.05 -22.56 -4.94
CA ASN A 389 -8.92 -23.45 -4.68
C ASN A 389 -8.58 -23.56 -3.18
N TYR A 390 -9.28 -22.82 -2.32
CA TYR A 390 -9.10 -22.80 -0.87
C TYR A 390 -10.36 -23.38 -0.20
N GLU A 391 -10.18 -24.41 0.63
CA GLU A 391 -11.27 -25.14 1.29
C GLU A 391 -12.10 -24.22 2.20
N GLU A 392 -11.43 -23.37 2.98
CA GLU A 392 -12.08 -22.44 3.91
C GLU A 392 -12.92 -21.38 3.17
N LEU A 393 -12.59 -21.07 1.92
CA LEU A 393 -13.42 -20.20 1.08
C LEU A 393 -14.62 -20.95 0.49
N ASN A 394 -14.53 -22.26 0.28
CA ASN A 394 -15.68 -23.07 -0.10
C ASN A 394 -16.71 -23.16 1.03
N ASP A 395 -16.28 -23.20 2.29
CA ASP A 395 -17.20 -23.10 3.44
C ASP A 395 -17.96 -21.76 3.45
N VAL A 396 -17.26 -20.65 3.18
CA VAL A 396 -17.88 -19.33 3.05
C VAL A 396 -18.88 -19.30 1.89
N ARG A 397 -18.51 -19.89 0.74
CA ARG A 397 -19.35 -20.02 -0.45
C ARG A 397 -20.65 -20.77 -0.13
N GLU A 398 -20.54 -21.93 0.48
CA GLU A 398 -21.68 -22.77 0.83
C GLU A 398 -22.60 -22.08 1.82
N SER A 399 -22.03 -21.46 2.86
CA SER A 399 -22.82 -20.68 3.83
C SER A 399 -23.54 -19.49 3.17
N ILE A 400 -22.94 -18.83 2.18
CA ILE A 400 -23.63 -17.81 1.36
C ILE A 400 -24.82 -18.44 0.65
N MET A 401 -24.60 -19.52 -0.11
CA MET A 401 -25.64 -20.15 -0.91
C MET A 401 -26.82 -20.62 -0.07
N GLU A 402 -26.56 -21.29 1.07
CA GLU A 402 -27.59 -21.73 2.01
C GLU A 402 -28.43 -20.57 2.56
N ARG A 403 -27.80 -19.47 2.97
CA ARG A 403 -28.50 -18.33 3.55
C ARG A 403 -29.35 -17.58 2.51
N VAL A 404 -28.85 -17.43 1.29
CA VAL A 404 -29.60 -16.76 0.21
C VAL A 404 -30.82 -17.60 -0.19
N LEU A 405 -30.69 -18.94 -0.21
CA LEU A 405 -31.83 -19.86 -0.43
C LEU A 405 -32.87 -19.77 0.70
N ALA A 406 -32.42 -19.67 1.96
CA ALA A 406 -33.30 -19.55 3.12
C ALA A 406 -34.12 -18.26 3.15
N GLU A 407 -33.60 -17.15 2.61
CA GLU A 407 -34.36 -15.89 2.49
C GLU A 407 -35.42 -15.91 1.38
N GLY A 408 -35.50 -16.97 0.57
CA GLY A 408 -36.45 -17.08 -0.55
C GLY A 408 -36.17 -16.11 -1.70
N ASN A 409 -34.98 -15.50 -1.73
CA ASN A 409 -34.57 -14.49 -2.70
C ASN A 409 -34.03 -15.07 -4.02
N VAL A 410 -34.12 -16.39 -4.22
CA VAL A 410 -33.53 -17.13 -5.36
C VAL A 410 -34.59 -18.01 -6.03
N PRO A 411 -34.74 -17.99 -7.37
CA PRO A 411 -35.56 -18.96 -8.07
C PRO A 411 -35.06 -20.38 -7.78
N SER A 412 -35.97 -21.35 -7.61
CA SER A 412 -35.67 -22.75 -7.27
C SER A 412 -34.85 -23.55 -8.29
N ARG A 413 -34.16 -22.89 -9.22
CA ARG A 413 -33.24 -23.43 -10.22
C ARG A 413 -32.06 -22.47 -10.42
N LEU A 414 -31.04 -22.62 -9.57
CA LEU A 414 -29.68 -22.15 -9.84
C LEU A 414 -28.73 -23.35 -9.78
#